data_AF-A0A016SM63-F1
#
_entry.id   AF-A0A016SM63-F1
#
_cell.length_a   1.000
_cell.length_b   1.000
_cell.length_c   1.000
_cell.angle_alpha   90.00
_cell.angle_beta   90.00
_cell.angle_gamma   90.00
#
_symmetry.space_group_name_H-M   'P 1'
#
loop_
_entity.id
_entity.type
_entity.pdbx_description
1 polymer ?
#
loop_
_entity_poly.entity_id
_entity_poly.type
_entity_poly.pdbx_seq_one_letter_code
_entity_poly.pdbx_strand_id
1 'polypeptide(L)'
;MELGRPRFQSNKRTSKAFTVVPTIDLNNVSQAVLPAKKLKAKKLGIALFRHGDVTIECETQKSGFVPGEVIVVNARVINGSSKDIVKAQVELIEISTYVSNSYSLNFEPTLTFIDEDATNRRRQERRRLAAEEQLVNIVKHSEGDVELHLQVPSTAPSFDCCPIIKVEYAVEVKFKSSGSLNRHIAIVPVVIGTIPLLGTVTRNRAPQSLPCSSQKEIKSIPSRSGDSDGDSLNTMLVPNYEESINGVNGTTIDKSKMEPFAPRYPFYHQLSEVYKNQGPASSGEAVKAQ
;
A
#
# COMPACT_ATOMS: atom_id res chain seq x y z
N MET A 1 29.56 11.11 35.21
CA MET A 1 29.92 10.44 36.49
C MET A 1 29.45 9.00 36.41
N GLU A 2 30.37 8.07 36.20
CA GLU A 2 30.06 6.63 36.22
C GLU A 2 30.13 6.13 37.66
N LEU A 3 29.02 5.59 38.17
CA LEU A 3 29.04 4.84 39.43
C LEU A 3 29.59 3.43 39.18
N GLY A 4 30.86 3.21 39.54
CA GLY A 4 31.49 1.89 39.51
C GLY A 4 30.88 0.95 40.56
N ARG A 5 30.42 -0.24 40.14
CA ARG A 5 29.92 -1.29 41.04
C ARG A 5 31.05 -2.24 41.49
N PRO A 6 30.91 -2.96 42.63
CA PRO A 6 31.96 -3.83 43.18
C PRO A 6 32.28 -5.04 42.29
N ARG A 7 33.54 -5.48 42.30
CA ARG A 7 34.20 -6.48 41.41
C ARG A 7 33.57 -7.89 41.31
N PHE A 8 32.49 -8.20 42.03
CA PHE A 8 31.87 -9.54 42.08
C PHE A 8 30.44 -9.62 41.50
N GLN A 9 29.89 -8.53 40.97
CA GLN A 9 28.57 -8.57 40.32
C GLN A 9 28.74 -8.60 38.80
N SER A 10 28.11 -9.57 38.15
CA SER A 10 28.03 -9.61 36.69
C SER A 10 27.34 -8.36 36.16
N ASN A 11 27.87 -7.80 35.07
CA ASN A 11 27.27 -6.64 34.41
C ASN A 11 25.83 -6.96 34.00
N LYS A 12 24.86 -6.29 34.62
CA LYS A 12 23.46 -6.35 34.20
C LYS A 12 23.28 -5.52 32.94
N ARG A 13 23.20 -6.18 31.79
CA ARG A 13 22.88 -5.52 30.51
C ARG A 13 21.37 -5.50 30.34
N THR A 14 20.77 -4.32 30.29
CA THR A 14 19.41 -4.13 29.79
C THR A 14 19.47 -3.69 28.33
N SER A 15 18.55 -4.15 27.50
CA SER A 15 18.47 -3.80 26.08
C SER A 15 16.99 -3.59 25.73
N LYS A 16 16.67 -2.46 25.11
CA LYS A 16 15.32 -2.14 24.65
C LYS A 16 15.33 -1.99 23.13
N ALA A 17 14.41 -2.68 22.46
CA ALA A 17 14.22 -2.53 21.02
C ALA A 17 13.40 -1.28 20.72
N PHE A 18 13.73 -0.60 19.62
CA PHE A 18 12.95 0.49 19.04
C PHE A 18 12.99 0.35 17.51
N THR A 19 12.00 0.91 16.82
CA THR A 19 11.88 0.84 15.36
C THR A 19 12.44 2.11 14.75
N VAL A 20 13.29 1.98 13.73
CA VAL A 20 13.70 3.08 12.86
C VAL A 20 13.06 2.83 11.51
N VAL A 21 12.29 3.80 11.02
CA VAL A 21 11.55 3.70 9.76
C VAL A 21 12.23 4.61 8.75
N PRO A 22 12.61 4.10 7.56
CA PRO A 22 13.16 4.96 6.52
C PRO A 22 12.09 5.92 6.03
N THR A 23 12.47 7.17 5.82
CA THR A 23 11.55 8.21 5.34
C THR A 23 11.38 8.12 3.83
N ILE A 24 10.16 7.86 3.37
CA ILE A 24 9.80 7.89 1.96
C ILE A 24 8.76 8.95 1.74
N ASP A 25 9.21 10.03 1.13
CA ASP A 25 8.36 11.12 0.70
C ASP A 25 7.77 10.80 -0.67
N LEU A 26 6.45 10.57 -0.71
CA LEU A 26 5.76 10.26 -1.97
C LEU A 26 5.84 11.42 -2.97
N ASN A 27 6.05 12.65 -2.52
CA ASN A 27 6.21 13.81 -3.40
C ASN A 27 7.50 13.74 -4.23
N ASN A 28 8.50 12.97 -3.78
CA ASN A 28 9.75 12.72 -4.51
C ASN A 28 9.70 11.46 -5.38
N VAL A 29 8.55 10.76 -5.39
CA VAL A 29 8.35 9.53 -6.15
C VAL A 29 7.43 9.87 -7.33
N SER A 30 7.99 10.12 -8.51
CA SER A 30 7.24 10.65 -9.67
C SER A 30 6.05 9.78 -10.08
N GLN A 31 6.16 8.46 -9.98
CA GLN A 31 5.06 7.55 -10.28
C GLN A 31 3.94 7.55 -9.23
N ALA A 32 4.20 8.02 -8.01
CA ALA A 32 3.25 7.95 -6.89
C ALA A 32 1.96 8.71 -7.15
N VAL A 33 2.03 9.84 -7.87
CA VAL A 33 0.86 10.67 -8.23
C VAL A 33 0.07 10.11 -9.41
N LEU A 34 0.67 9.24 -10.22
CA LEU A 34 0.04 8.73 -11.44
C LEU A 34 -0.96 7.60 -11.10
N PRO A 35 -2.10 7.52 -11.82
CA PRO A 35 -3.01 6.39 -11.72
C PRO A 35 -2.29 5.08 -12.05
N ALA A 36 -2.57 4.02 -11.28
CA ALA A 36 -2.08 2.69 -11.58
C ALA A 36 -3.21 1.86 -12.20
N LYS A 37 -3.06 1.48 -13.47
CA LYS A 37 -4.04 0.68 -14.22
C LYS A 37 -3.50 -0.73 -14.49
N LYS A 38 -4.38 -1.73 -14.45
CA LYS A 38 -4.08 -3.11 -14.83
C LYS A 38 -5.25 -3.77 -15.55
N LEU A 39 -4.99 -4.32 -16.72
CA LEU A 39 -5.91 -5.18 -17.46
C LEU A 39 -5.51 -6.66 -17.34
N LYS A 40 -6.47 -7.54 -17.07
CA LYS A 40 -6.28 -8.99 -17.02
C LYS A 40 -7.48 -9.73 -17.63
N ALA A 41 -7.23 -10.50 -18.68
CA ALA A 41 -8.21 -11.44 -19.24
C ALA A 41 -7.87 -12.89 -18.83
N LYS A 42 -8.88 -13.67 -18.43
CA LYS A 42 -8.75 -15.10 -18.11
C LYS A 42 -9.81 -15.93 -18.83
N LYS A 43 -9.37 -16.84 -19.69
CA LYS A 43 -10.24 -17.82 -20.36
C LYS A 43 -10.63 -18.94 -19.40
N LEU A 44 -11.88 -19.41 -19.48
CA LEU A 44 -12.44 -20.47 -18.66
C LEU A 44 -12.81 -21.69 -19.51
N GLY A 45 -12.59 -22.87 -18.96
CA GLY A 45 -12.91 -24.15 -19.59
C GLY A 45 -11.69 -25.03 -19.87
N ILE A 46 -11.97 -26.29 -20.21
CA ILE A 46 -10.99 -27.26 -20.70
C ILE A 46 -11.11 -27.37 -22.22
N ALA A 47 -10.12 -27.97 -22.90
CA ALA A 47 -10.00 -27.94 -24.36
C ALA A 47 -11.28 -28.29 -25.16
N LEU A 48 -12.15 -29.15 -24.61
CA LEU A 48 -13.41 -29.60 -25.24
C LEU A 48 -14.66 -28.80 -24.81
N PHE A 49 -14.59 -28.03 -23.72
CA PHE A 49 -15.72 -27.23 -23.20
C PHE A 49 -15.23 -25.85 -22.77
N ARG A 50 -15.36 -24.86 -23.65
CA ARG A 50 -15.07 -23.46 -23.34
C ARG A 50 -16.26 -22.86 -22.58
N HIS A 51 -16.02 -22.29 -21.40
CA HIS A 51 -17.05 -21.69 -20.55
C HIS A 51 -17.05 -20.15 -20.60
N GLY A 52 -16.46 -19.59 -21.66
CA GLY A 52 -16.28 -18.15 -21.85
C GLY A 52 -14.99 -17.62 -21.21
N ASP A 53 -14.90 -16.32 -21.03
CA ASP A 53 -13.78 -15.61 -20.43
C ASP A 53 -14.27 -14.49 -19.51
N VAL A 54 -13.40 -14.07 -18.60
CA VAL A 54 -13.66 -12.91 -17.74
C VAL A 54 -12.48 -11.96 -17.88
N THR A 55 -12.78 -10.71 -18.23
CA THR A 55 -11.80 -9.64 -18.33
C THR A 55 -12.04 -8.66 -17.19
N ILE A 56 -10.97 -8.30 -16.50
CA ILE A 56 -10.97 -7.34 -15.39
C ILE A 56 -10.00 -6.23 -15.74
N GLU A 57 -10.47 -5.00 -15.63
CA GLU A 57 -9.67 -3.79 -15.68
C GLU A 57 -9.76 -3.11 -14.32
N CYS A 58 -8.64 -2.98 -13.61
CA CYS A 58 -8.56 -2.30 -12.32
C CYS A 58 -7.75 -1.02 -12.43
N GLU A 59 -8.18 0.03 -11.75
CA GLU A 59 -7.52 1.32 -11.69
C GLU A 59 -7.56 1.91 -10.28
N THR A 60 -6.45 2.49 -9.83
CA THR A 60 -6.41 3.40 -8.69
C THR A 60 -6.11 4.81 -9.17
N GLN A 61 -6.64 5.82 -8.47
CA GLN A 61 -6.45 7.23 -8.82
C GLN A 61 -4.98 7.70 -8.77
N LYS A 62 -4.18 7.03 -7.93
CA LYS A 62 -2.76 7.25 -7.73
C LYS A 62 -2.09 5.93 -7.34
N SER A 63 -0.76 5.85 -7.38
CA SER A 63 -0.03 4.63 -7.02
C SER A 63 0.66 4.70 -5.64
N GLY A 64 0.80 5.91 -5.07
CA GLY A 64 1.44 6.12 -3.76
C GLY A 64 0.44 6.40 -2.64
N PHE A 65 0.54 5.68 -1.52
CA PHE A 65 -0.33 5.82 -0.36
C PHE A 65 0.46 5.81 0.95
N VAL A 66 -0.11 6.33 2.03
CA VAL A 66 0.47 6.24 3.39
C VAL A 66 -0.40 5.42 4.33
N PRO A 67 0.15 4.84 5.41
CA PRO A 67 -0.66 4.17 6.44
C PRO A 67 -1.78 5.06 6.99
N GLY A 68 -2.99 4.55 7.08
CA GLY A 68 -4.19 5.28 7.48
C GLY A 68 -5.03 5.80 6.31
N GLU A 69 -4.43 5.98 5.14
CA GLU A 69 -5.13 6.37 3.91
C GLU A 69 -5.96 5.21 3.34
N VAL A 70 -7.07 5.52 2.65
CA VAL A 70 -7.92 4.55 1.97
C VAL A 70 -7.57 4.49 0.48
N ILE A 71 -7.24 3.29 0.00
CA ILE A 71 -7.08 3.00 -1.42
C ILE A 71 -8.47 2.77 -2.02
N VAL A 72 -8.83 3.58 -3.00
CA VAL A 72 -10.02 3.39 -3.85
C VAL A 72 -9.58 2.67 -5.13
N VAL A 73 -10.15 1.49 -5.39
CA VAL A 73 -9.89 0.70 -6.59
C VAL A 73 -11.17 0.60 -7.42
N ASN A 74 -11.15 1.16 -8.61
CA ASN A 74 -12.21 1.04 -9.59
C ASN A 74 -11.95 -0.20 -10.44
N ALA A 75 -12.90 -1.12 -10.51
CA ALA A 75 -12.78 -2.35 -11.27
C ALA A 75 -13.93 -2.49 -12.27
N ARG A 76 -13.61 -2.49 -13.55
CA ARG A 76 -14.52 -2.82 -14.65
C ARG A 76 -14.38 -4.29 -15.00
N VAL A 77 -15.50 -5.03 -14.97
CA VAL A 77 -15.51 -6.47 -15.19
C VAL A 77 -16.42 -6.82 -16.35
N ILE A 78 -15.84 -7.43 -17.38
CA ILE A 78 -16.55 -7.98 -18.53
C ILE A 78 -16.67 -9.49 -18.29
N ASN A 79 -17.86 -9.95 -17.92
CA ASN A 79 -18.16 -11.34 -17.63
C ASN A 79 -18.70 -12.06 -18.88
N GLY A 80 -17.82 -12.53 -19.75
CA GLY A 80 -18.16 -13.41 -20.88
C GLY A 80 -18.43 -14.87 -20.48
N SER A 81 -18.40 -15.20 -19.18
CA SER A 81 -18.55 -16.57 -18.70
C SER A 81 -20.00 -17.01 -18.55
N SER A 82 -20.22 -18.30 -18.33
CA SER A 82 -21.54 -18.89 -18.08
C SER A 82 -22.03 -18.78 -16.63
N LYS A 83 -21.27 -18.13 -15.73
CA LYS A 83 -21.57 -18.02 -14.30
C LYS A 83 -21.59 -16.57 -13.85
N ASP A 84 -22.45 -16.27 -12.89
CA ASP A 84 -22.51 -14.96 -12.27
C ASP A 84 -21.30 -14.74 -11.36
N ILE A 85 -20.80 -13.51 -11.28
CA ILE A 85 -19.78 -13.10 -10.32
C ILE A 85 -20.49 -12.49 -9.12
N VAL A 86 -20.26 -13.09 -7.95
CA VAL A 86 -21.07 -12.85 -6.74
C VAL A 86 -20.30 -12.17 -5.61
N LYS A 87 -18.97 -12.17 -5.68
CA LYS A 87 -18.11 -11.55 -4.67
C LYS A 87 -16.89 -10.89 -5.30
N ALA A 88 -16.56 -9.71 -4.79
CA ALA A 88 -15.30 -9.02 -5.00
C ALA A 88 -14.53 -8.99 -3.68
N GLN A 89 -13.21 -9.13 -3.75
CA GLN A 89 -12.32 -9.05 -2.60
C GLN A 89 -11.10 -8.22 -3.01
N VAL A 90 -10.73 -7.25 -2.19
CA VAL A 90 -9.51 -6.45 -2.37
C VAL A 90 -8.55 -6.75 -1.22
N GLU A 91 -7.28 -6.98 -1.53
CA GLU A 91 -6.25 -7.30 -0.53
C GLU A 91 -4.98 -6.48 -0.76
N LEU A 92 -4.39 -5.93 0.31
CA LEU A 92 -3.07 -5.33 0.28
C LEU A 92 -2.04 -6.41 0.60
N ILE A 93 -1.16 -6.69 -0.37
CA ILE A 93 -0.11 -7.68 -0.25
C ILE A 93 1.25 -6.98 -0.17
N GLU A 94 1.96 -7.26 0.92
CA GLU A 94 3.39 -6.99 1.05
C GLU A 94 4.18 -8.11 0.39
N ILE A 95 5.20 -7.73 -0.37
CA ILE A 95 6.10 -8.62 -1.09
C ILE A 95 7.52 -8.29 -0.64
N SER A 96 8.03 -9.09 0.29
CA SER A 96 9.36 -8.93 0.85
C SER A 96 10.32 -9.90 0.18
N THR A 97 11.28 -9.35 -0.57
CA THR A 97 12.35 -10.10 -1.23
C THR A 97 13.60 -10.04 -0.37
N TYR A 98 14.19 -11.20 -0.10
CA TYR A 98 15.47 -11.35 0.59
C TYR A 98 16.45 -12.09 -0.30
N VAL A 99 17.64 -11.53 -0.46
CA VAL A 99 18.75 -12.17 -1.19
C VAL A 99 19.80 -12.59 -0.17
N SER A 100 20.09 -13.88 -0.09
CA SER A 100 21.15 -14.39 0.78
C SER A 100 22.47 -14.53 0.03
N ASN A 101 23.58 -14.14 0.68
CA ASN A 101 24.92 -14.46 0.20
C ASN A 101 25.27 -15.88 0.65
N SER A 102 25.53 -16.81 -0.27
CA SER A 102 26.11 -18.10 0.12
C SER A 102 27.62 -17.99 0.05
N TYR A 103 28.28 -17.98 1.20
CA TYR A 103 29.74 -18.14 1.28
C TYR A 103 30.10 -19.55 0.81
N SER A 104 30.78 -19.69 -0.33
CA SER A 104 31.41 -20.96 -0.67
C SER A 104 32.69 -21.09 0.17
N LEU A 105 32.83 -22.21 0.89
CA LEU A 105 33.92 -22.44 1.84
C LEU A 105 35.32 -22.55 1.21
N ASN A 106 35.48 -22.40 -0.11
CA ASN A 106 36.70 -22.78 -0.81
C ASN A 106 37.33 -21.71 -1.73
N PHE A 107 36.80 -20.49 -1.85
CA PHE A 107 37.46 -19.46 -2.66
C PHE A 107 37.29 -18.06 -2.07
N GLU A 108 38.30 -17.22 -2.31
CA GLU A 108 38.42 -15.81 -1.92
C GLU A 108 37.07 -15.06 -1.88
N PRO A 109 36.83 -14.21 -0.86
CA PRO A 109 35.56 -13.53 -0.61
C PRO A 109 35.20 -12.57 -1.75
N THR A 110 34.62 -13.09 -2.81
CA THR A 110 34.05 -12.30 -3.89
C THR A 110 32.60 -12.01 -3.51
N LEU A 111 32.28 -10.74 -3.26
CA LEU A 111 30.90 -10.27 -3.03
C LEU A 111 30.11 -10.34 -4.35
N THR A 112 29.80 -11.55 -4.83
CA THR A 112 28.97 -11.75 -6.02
C THR A 112 27.49 -11.68 -5.63
N PHE A 113 27.01 -10.47 -5.35
CA PHE A 113 25.57 -10.18 -5.29
C PHE A 113 24.89 -10.28 -6.68
N ILE A 114 25.69 -10.38 -7.74
CA ILE A 114 25.29 -10.31 -9.14
C ILE A 114 25.81 -11.58 -9.82
N ASP A 115 25.11 -12.68 -9.65
CA ASP A 115 25.27 -13.84 -10.53
C ASP A 115 23.88 -14.16 -11.07
N GLU A 116 23.70 -14.13 -12.39
CA GLU A 116 22.39 -14.28 -13.05
C GLU A 116 21.82 -15.70 -12.91
N ASP A 117 22.59 -16.65 -12.40
CA ASP A 117 22.16 -18.02 -12.09
C ASP A 117 21.46 -18.16 -10.71
N ALA A 118 21.17 -17.02 -10.05
CA ALA A 118 20.77 -16.90 -8.64
C ALA A 118 19.27 -17.15 -8.30
N THR A 119 18.55 -18.00 -9.03
CA THR A 119 17.15 -18.31 -8.68
C THR A 119 16.99 -18.98 -7.31
N ASN A 120 18.01 -19.72 -6.84
CA ASN A 120 17.99 -20.38 -5.52
C ASN A 120 18.35 -19.47 -4.32
N ARG A 121 18.88 -18.25 -4.55
CA ARG A 121 19.34 -17.36 -3.46
C ARG A 121 18.34 -16.26 -3.09
N ARG A 122 17.29 -16.08 -3.91
CA ARG A 122 16.24 -15.08 -3.72
C ARG A 122 15.02 -15.73 -3.09
N ARG A 123 14.75 -15.40 -1.82
CA ARG A 123 13.50 -15.79 -1.14
C ARG A 123 12.50 -14.66 -1.24
N GLN A 124 11.30 -14.95 -1.72
CA GLN A 124 10.18 -14.00 -1.74
C GLN A 124 9.14 -14.44 -0.72
N GLU A 125 8.80 -13.56 0.20
CA GLU A 125 7.72 -13.72 1.15
C GLU A 125 6.55 -12.81 0.74
N ARG A 126 5.34 -13.36 0.74
CA ARG A 126 4.12 -12.61 0.41
C ARG A 126 3.21 -12.63 1.61
N ARG A 127 2.88 -11.45 2.14
CA ARG A 127 2.07 -11.29 3.35
C ARG A 127 0.85 -10.42 3.06
N ARG A 128 -0.33 -10.91 3.43
CA ARG A 128 -1.57 -10.14 3.34
C ARG A 128 -1.71 -9.24 4.56
N LEU A 129 -1.72 -7.93 4.35
CA LEU A 129 -1.79 -6.93 5.42
C LEU A 129 -3.21 -6.47 5.73
N ALA A 130 -4.04 -6.37 4.70
CA ALA A 130 -5.44 -5.96 4.83
C ALA A 130 -6.28 -6.67 3.76
N ALA A 131 -7.56 -6.88 4.04
CA ALA A 131 -8.51 -7.48 3.10
C ALA A 131 -9.92 -6.95 3.38
N GLU A 132 -10.63 -6.61 2.32
CA GLU A 132 -12.05 -6.24 2.35
C GLU A 132 -12.82 -7.10 1.35
N GLU A 133 -14.05 -7.48 1.67
CA GLU A 133 -14.93 -8.26 0.79
C GLU A 133 -16.26 -7.52 0.56
N GLN A 134 -16.74 -7.55 -0.68
CA GLN A 134 -18.02 -6.95 -1.08
C GLN A 134 -18.84 -7.96 -1.88
N LEU A 135 -20.13 -8.06 -1.58
CA LEU A 135 -21.07 -8.80 -2.44
C LEU A 135 -21.35 -7.97 -3.68
N VAL A 136 -21.26 -8.61 -4.84
CA VAL A 136 -21.53 -7.99 -6.14
C VAL A 136 -22.47 -8.89 -6.93
N ASN A 137 -23.10 -8.35 -7.98
CA ASN A 137 -23.94 -9.15 -8.86
C ASN A 137 -23.65 -8.78 -10.32
N ILE A 138 -22.63 -9.41 -10.90
CA ILE A 138 -22.31 -9.25 -12.32
C ILE A 138 -22.75 -10.52 -13.01
N VAL A 139 -23.93 -10.44 -13.63
CA VAL A 139 -24.60 -11.56 -14.26
C VAL A 139 -23.72 -12.13 -15.38
N LYS A 140 -23.84 -13.43 -15.66
CA LYS A 140 -23.23 -14.06 -16.84
C LYS A 140 -23.53 -13.26 -18.12
N HIS A 141 -22.56 -13.20 -19.03
CA HIS A 141 -22.65 -12.47 -20.31
C HIS A 141 -23.01 -10.99 -20.17
N SER A 142 -22.56 -10.35 -19.09
CA SER A 142 -22.77 -8.93 -18.83
C SER A 142 -21.48 -8.24 -18.41
N GLU A 143 -21.56 -6.93 -18.22
CA GLU A 143 -20.48 -6.09 -17.71
C GLU A 143 -20.95 -5.37 -16.45
N GLY A 144 -20.03 -5.11 -15.52
CA GLY A 144 -20.32 -4.31 -14.33
C GLY A 144 -19.08 -3.62 -13.79
N ASP A 145 -19.31 -2.43 -13.22
CA ASP A 145 -18.30 -1.66 -12.51
C ASP A 145 -18.45 -1.86 -10.99
N VAL A 146 -17.32 -1.96 -10.30
CA VAL A 146 -17.24 -2.18 -8.85
C VAL A 146 -16.18 -1.25 -8.27
N GLU A 147 -16.55 -0.49 -7.25
CA GLU A 147 -15.64 0.36 -6.49
C GLU A 147 -15.32 -0.32 -5.15
N LEU A 148 -14.04 -0.57 -4.90
CA LEU A 148 -13.53 -1.26 -3.71
C LEU A 148 -12.68 -0.31 -2.86
N HIS A 149 -12.89 -0.36 -1.55
CA HIS A 149 -12.21 0.50 -0.58
C HIS A 149 -11.36 -0.32 0.37
N LEU A 150 -10.08 0.03 0.51
CA LEU A 150 -9.14 -0.68 1.36
C LEU A 150 -8.26 0.28 2.14
N GLN A 151 -8.39 0.28 3.47
CA GLN A 151 -7.53 1.08 4.33
C GLN A 151 -6.11 0.49 4.43
N VAL A 152 -5.09 1.33 4.26
CA VAL A 152 -3.69 0.94 4.48
C VAL A 152 -3.45 0.81 5.99
N PRO A 153 -3.08 -0.37 6.50
CA PRO A 153 -2.77 -0.54 7.92
C PRO A 153 -1.40 0.06 8.26
N SER A 154 -1.08 0.16 9.55
CA SER A 154 0.29 0.46 9.98
C SER A 154 1.25 -0.62 9.48
N THR A 155 2.20 -0.21 8.64
CA THR A 155 3.14 -1.13 7.98
C THR A 155 4.45 -0.42 7.63
N ALA A 156 5.48 -1.22 7.31
CA ALA A 156 6.74 -0.72 6.80
C ALA A 156 6.51 0.03 5.47
N PRO A 157 7.22 1.13 5.20
CA PRO A 157 7.16 1.74 3.89
C PRO A 157 7.79 0.81 2.84
N SER A 158 7.52 1.07 1.56
CA SER A 158 8.24 0.45 0.45
C SER A 158 9.74 0.60 0.64
N PHE A 159 10.57 -0.33 0.19
CA PHE A 159 12.00 -0.27 0.45
C PHE A 159 12.77 -0.90 -0.69
N ASP A 160 13.69 -0.14 -1.30
CA ASP A 160 14.52 -0.61 -2.42
C ASP A 160 15.89 0.10 -2.45
N CYS A 161 16.45 0.38 -1.27
CA CYS A 161 17.71 1.11 -1.17
C CYS A 161 18.90 0.22 -0.76
N CYS A 162 18.76 -1.12 -0.78
CA CYS A 162 19.89 -2.02 -0.61
C CYS A 162 19.76 -3.30 -1.44
N PRO A 163 20.87 -3.99 -1.76
CA PRO A 163 20.85 -5.17 -2.65
C PRO A 163 20.22 -6.43 -2.04
N ILE A 164 20.01 -6.44 -0.72
CA ILE A 164 19.74 -7.66 0.06
C ILE A 164 18.26 -7.78 0.41
N ILE A 165 17.58 -6.64 0.62
CA ILE A 165 16.20 -6.61 1.07
C ILE A 165 15.44 -5.62 0.23
N LYS A 166 14.29 -6.06 -0.28
CA LYS A 166 13.34 -5.21 -1.01
C LYS A 166 11.93 -5.45 -0.50
N VAL A 167 11.18 -4.38 -0.22
CA VAL A 167 9.78 -4.44 0.21
C VAL A 167 8.91 -3.72 -0.83
N GLU A 168 8.06 -4.48 -1.48
CA GLU A 168 7.13 -4.02 -2.51
C GLU A 168 5.69 -4.26 -2.07
N TYR A 169 4.75 -3.51 -2.65
CA TYR A 169 3.34 -3.66 -2.36
C TYR A 169 2.51 -3.82 -3.63
N ALA A 170 1.46 -4.61 -3.52
CA ALA A 170 0.46 -4.74 -4.56
C ALA A 170 -0.93 -4.85 -3.96
N VAL A 171 -1.88 -4.24 -4.64
CA VAL A 171 -3.31 -4.42 -4.39
C VAL A 171 -3.82 -5.53 -5.30
N GLU A 172 -4.26 -6.63 -4.71
CA GLU A 172 -4.88 -7.74 -5.42
C GLU A 172 -6.40 -7.63 -5.38
N VAL A 173 -7.02 -7.54 -6.55
CA VAL A 173 -8.48 -7.59 -6.69
C VAL A 173 -8.88 -8.97 -7.19
N LYS A 174 -9.77 -9.63 -6.44
CA LYS A 174 -10.20 -11.02 -6.65
C LYS A 174 -11.71 -11.08 -6.83
N PHE A 175 -12.16 -11.55 -7.99
CA PHE A 175 -13.57 -11.84 -8.26
C PHE A 175 -13.83 -13.35 -8.17
N LYS A 176 -14.90 -13.72 -7.46
CA LYS A 176 -15.34 -15.12 -7.28
C LYS A 176 -16.65 -15.35 -8.03
N SER A 177 -16.67 -16.36 -8.90
CA SER A 177 -17.88 -16.80 -9.60
C SER A 177 -18.76 -17.69 -8.72
N SER A 178 -20.06 -17.66 -8.96
CA SER A 178 -21.04 -18.50 -8.25
C SER A 178 -20.79 -19.98 -8.50
N GLY A 179 -20.74 -20.77 -7.42
CA GLY A 179 -20.60 -22.23 -7.48
C GLY A 179 -19.30 -22.74 -8.10
N SER A 180 -18.26 -21.92 -8.21
CA SER A 180 -16.96 -22.30 -8.76
C SER A 180 -15.81 -21.86 -7.87
N LEU A 181 -14.76 -22.68 -7.79
CA LEU A 181 -13.49 -22.30 -7.14
C LEU A 181 -12.64 -21.36 -8.01
N ASN A 182 -13.11 -21.03 -9.23
CA ASN A 182 -12.41 -20.12 -10.11
C ASN A 182 -12.35 -18.71 -9.52
N ARG A 183 -11.11 -18.23 -9.34
CA ARG A 183 -10.81 -16.86 -8.95
C ARG A 183 -10.18 -16.13 -10.12
N HIS A 184 -10.65 -14.92 -10.35
CA HIS A 184 -10.10 -13.99 -11.33
C HIS A 184 -9.34 -12.92 -10.56
N ILE A 185 -8.05 -12.75 -10.84
CA ILE A 185 -7.15 -11.93 -10.02
C ILE A 185 -6.48 -10.89 -10.91
N ALA A 186 -6.66 -9.62 -10.57
CA ALA A 186 -5.89 -8.50 -11.10
C ALA A 186 -4.96 -7.95 -10.00
N ILE A 187 -3.75 -7.54 -10.38
CA ILE A 187 -2.71 -7.10 -9.45
C ILE A 187 -2.26 -5.70 -9.87
N VAL A 188 -2.51 -4.70 -9.02
CA VAL A 188 -2.14 -3.31 -9.22
C VAL A 188 -0.96 -2.99 -8.29
N PRO A 189 0.24 -2.67 -8.82
CA PRO A 189 1.38 -2.31 -7.97
C PRO A 189 1.15 -0.94 -7.31
N VAL A 190 1.54 -0.82 -6.05
CA VAL A 190 1.43 0.43 -5.27
C VAL A 190 2.71 0.67 -4.45
N VAL A 191 2.94 1.92 -4.08
CA VAL A 191 4.04 2.37 -3.23
C VAL A 191 3.47 2.82 -1.89
N ILE A 192 4.03 2.33 -0.79
CA ILE A 192 3.67 2.78 0.56
C ILE A 192 4.76 3.73 1.06
N GLY A 193 4.42 5.00 1.28
CA GLY A 193 5.33 6.02 1.78
C GLY A 193 5.10 6.35 3.25
N THR A 194 5.93 7.25 3.78
CA THR A 194 5.77 7.82 5.12
C THR A 194 5.26 9.25 5.12
N ILE A 195 5.38 9.97 3.99
CA ILE A 195 4.85 11.34 3.82
C ILE A 195 3.82 11.32 2.68
N PRO A 196 2.58 11.80 2.91
CA PRO A 196 1.53 11.78 1.91
C PRO A 196 1.81 12.76 0.78
N LEU A 197 1.17 12.51 -0.37
CA LEU A 197 1.19 13.45 -1.49
C LEU A 197 0.49 14.76 -1.12
N LEU A 198 1.09 15.88 -1.51
CA LEU A 198 0.50 17.21 -1.36
C LEU A 198 -0.84 17.27 -2.12
N GLY A 199 -1.87 17.83 -1.49
CA GLY A 199 -3.22 17.96 -2.06
C GLY A 199 -4.18 16.80 -1.77
N THR A 200 -3.75 15.74 -1.06
CA THR A 200 -4.64 14.62 -0.66
C THR A 200 -5.78 15.05 0.28
N VAL A 201 -5.67 16.21 0.95
CA VAL A 201 -6.65 16.69 1.96
C VAL A 201 -7.77 17.58 1.40
N THR A 202 -7.76 17.94 0.10
CA THR A 202 -8.81 18.81 -0.46
C THR A 202 -9.24 18.40 -1.86
N ARG A 203 -10.42 17.77 -1.97
CA ARG A 203 -11.27 17.94 -3.15
C ARG A 203 -12.72 18.22 -2.74
N ASN A 204 -12.91 19.32 -2.00
CA ASN A 204 -14.17 20.04 -1.96
C ASN A 204 -14.06 21.29 -2.87
N ARG A 205 -14.27 21.14 -4.19
CA ARG A 205 -14.95 22.16 -5.03
C ARG A 205 -15.14 21.73 -6.49
N ALA A 206 -16.31 22.09 -7.00
CA ALA A 206 -16.78 22.02 -8.39
C ALA A 206 -15.81 22.63 -9.44
N PRO A 207 -15.95 22.28 -10.74
CA PRO A 207 -15.04 22.75 -11.79
C PRO A 207 -15.15 24.28 -11.95
N GLN A 208 -14.05 24.98 -11.73
CA GLN A 208 -13.89 26.36 -12.17
C GLN A 208 -12.80 26.43 -13.23
N SER A 209 -13.18 27.05 -14.34
CA SER A 209 -12.45 27.26 -15.58
C SER A 209 -11.12 28.00 -15.40
N LEU A 210 -10.12 27.60 -16.18
CA LEU A 210 -8.86 28.31 -16.40
C LEU A 210 -9.09 29.75 -16.90
N PRO A 211 -8.17 30.67 -16.58
CA PRO A 211 -7.43 31.31 -17.66
C PRO A 211 -5.91 31.27 -17.49
N CYS A 212 -5.25 31.10 -18.64
CA CYS A 212 -3.83 31.28 -18.89
C CYS A 212 -3.42 32.76 -18.80
N SER A 213 -2.23 33.08 -18.25
CA SER A 213 -1.16 33.82 -18.97
C SER A 213 -0.07 34.42 -18.04
N SER A 214 1.18 34.14 -18.41
CA SER A 214 2.40 34.98 -18.36
C SER A 214 3.30 35.08 -17.11
N GLN A 215 4.59 35.01 -17.42
CA GLN A 215 5.80 34.90 -16.61
C GLN A 215 6.33 36.24 -16.06
N LYS A 216 7.20 36.13 -15.04
CA LYS A 216 8.43 36.91 -14.68
C LYS A 216 8.56 36.94 -13.15
N GLU A 217 9.71 36.95 -12.46
CA GLU A 217 11.14 36.73 -12.66
C GLU A 217 11.71 36.73 -11.22
N ILE A 218 12.77 35.95 -10.94
CA ILE A 218 13.35 35.75 -9.60
C ILE A 218 14.10 37.00 -9.11
N LYS A 219 13.94 37.39 -7.83
CA LYS A 219 14.99 38.12 -7.06
C LYS A 219 14.83 38.02 -5.53
N SER A 220 15.84 37.39 -4.92
CA SER A 220 16.48 37.56 -3.58
C SER A 220 15.71 38.03 -2.33
N ILE A 221 15.94 37.28 -1.24
CA ILE A 221 15.53 37.48 0.18
C ILE A 221 16.24 38.70 0.83
N PRO A 222 15.58 39.40 1.78
CA PRO A 222 16.07 39.38 3.17
C PRO A 222 14.99 39.23 4.27
N SER A 223 15.49 38.88 5.44
CA SER A 223 14.92 38.37 6.70
C SER A 223 13.77 39.13 7.43
N ARG A 224 12.84 38.31 7.97
CA ARG A 224 12.21 38.28 9.32
C ARG A 224 11.53 39.56 9.89
N SER A 225 10.19 39.57 9.90
CA SER A 225 9.30 39.58 11.09
C SER A 225 7.91 40.16 10.75
N GLY A 226 6.85 39.60 11.36
CA GLY A 226 5.54 40.25 11.50
C GLY A 226 4.41 39.62 10.67
N ASP A 227 3.41 39.14 11.40
CA ASP A 227 2.08 38.65 11.01
C ASP A 227 1.55 39.01 9.62
N SER A 228 1.09 37.99 8.90
CA SER A 228 -0.11 38.05 8.06
C SER A 228 -0.57 36.63 7.72
N ASP A 229 -1.87 36.42 7.86
CA ASP A 229 -2.64 35.20 7.62
C ASP A 229 -2.11 34.37 6.45
N GLY A 230 -1.38 33.32 6.79
CA GLY A 230 -0.85 32.35 5.85
C GLY A 230 -1.90 31.30 5.55
N ASP A 231 -2.44 31.36 4.33
CA ASP A 231 -3.13 30.26 3.65
C ASP A 231 -2.37 28.95 3.94
N SER A 232 -2.93 28.16 4.85
CA SER A 232 -2.28 26.96 5.35
C SER A 232 -2.29 25.95 4.23
N LEU A 233 -1.17 25.85 3.51
CA LEU A 233 -0.77 24.62 2.85
C LEU A 233 -0.82 23.53 3.92
N ASN A 234 -1.96 22.84 4.02
CA ASN A 234 -2.22 21.72 4.92
C ASN A 234 -1.28 20.57 4.54
N THR A 235 -0.02 20.73 4.87
CA THR A 235 0.99 19.68 4.83
C THR A 235 0.71 18.84 6.05
N MET A 236 0.08 17.68 5.87
CA MET A 236 -0.09 16.74 6.97
C MET A 236 1.30 16.39 7.50
N LEU A 237 1.59 16.81 8.73
CA LEU A 237 2.84 16.48 9.39
C LEU A 237 2.87 14.98 9.65
N VAL A 238 4.06 14.38 9.46
CA VAL A 238 4.26 12.96 9.76
C VAL A 238 3.91 12.71 11.23
N PRO A 239 3.08 11.70 11.54
CA PRO A 239 2.73 11.37 12.92
C PRO A 239 3.98 11.20 13.77
N ASN A 240 3.92 11.67 15.01
CA ASN A 240 5.04 11.48 15.92
C ASN A 240 5.19 9.98 16.28
N TYR A 241 6.33 9.62 16.88
CA TYR A 241 6.56 8.21 17.27
C TYR A 241 5.57 7.70 18.33
N GLU A 242 5.03 8.58 19.18
CA GLU A 242 4.06 8.22 20.23
C GLU A 242 2.70 7.84 19.64
N GLU A 243 2.34 8.44 18.50
CA GLU A 243 1.15 8.17 17.69
C GLU A 243 1.32 6.96 16.77
N SER A 244 2.54 6.41 16.64
CA SER A 244 2.80 5.22 15.83
C SER A 244 2.17 3.98 16.46
N ILE A 245 1.38 3.25 15.68
CA ILE A 245 0.71 2.02 16.14
C ILE A 245 1.49 0.78 15.69
N ASN A 246 1.28 -0.33 16.40
CA ASN A 246 1.91 -1.61 16.05
C ASN A 246 1.53 -2.05 14.63
N GLY A 247 2.52 -2.48 13.87
CA GLY A 247 2.32 -3.01 12.52
C GLY A 247 1.63 -4.38 12.52
N VAL A 248 1.19 -4.82 11.33
CA VAL A 248 0.50 -6.10 11.15
C VAL A 248 1.47 -7.27 11.41
N ASN A 249 1.16 -8.07 12.44
CA ASN A 249 1.87 -9.27 12.91
C ASN A 249 3.33 -9.02 13.37
N GLY A 250 3.58 -9.19 14.67
CA GLY A 250 4.89 -9.01 15.29
C GLY A 250 5.93 -10.07 14.87
N THR A 251 7.21 -9.73 14.97
CA THR A 251 8.31 -10.65 14.70
C THR A 251 8.56 -11.49 15.95
N THR A 252 8.44 -12.81 15.85
CA THR A 252 8.89 -13.71 16.94
C THR A 252 10.42 -13.65 17.00
N ILE A 253 10.96 -13.01 18.04
CA ILE A 253 12.40 -13.04 18.33
C ILE A 253 12.70 -14.40 18.93
N ASP A 254 13.57 -15.17 18.26
CA ASP A 254 13.94 -16.53 18.66
C ASP A 254 14.96 -16.54 19.83
N LYS A 255 14.61 -15.83 20.91
CA LYS A 255 15.39 -15.75 22.14
C LYS A 255 14.48 -16.03 23.32
N SER A 256 14.81 -17.06 24.09
CA SER A 256 14.08 -17.61 25.24
C SER A 256 13.81 -16.63 26.40
N LYS A 257 14.06 -15.32 26.26
CA LYS A 257 13.92 -14.30 27.30
C LYS A 257 13.45 -12.92 26.80
N MET A 258 13.03 -12.77 25.53
CA MET A 258 12.62 -11.47 25.00
C MET A 258 11.14 -11.50 24.62
N GLU A 259 10.38 -10.50 25.06
CA GLU A 259 8.98 -10.36 24.65
C GLU A 259 8.88 -10.20 23.12
N PRO A 260 7.81 -10.69 22.48
CA PRO A 260 7.58 -10.50 21.06
C PRO A 260 7.66 -9.01 20.69
N PHE A 261 8.53 -8.66 19.75
CA PHE A 261 8.67 -7.28 19.29
C PHE A 261 7.79 -7.07 18.06
N ALA A 262 6.76 -6.24 18.20
CA ALA A 262 5.97 -5.75 17.08
C ALA A 262 6.44 -4.32 16.74
N PRO A 263 7.09 -4.10 15.59
CA PRO A 263 7.50 -2.77 15.17
C PRO A 263 6.31 -1.80 15.15
N ARG A 264 6.58 -0.53 15.47
CA ARG A 264 5.59 0.55 15.35
C ARG A 264 5.90 1.38 14.11
N TYR A 265 4.86 1.68 13.33
CA TYR A 265 4.96 2.55 12.17
C TYR A 265 4.00 3.73 12.29
N PRO A 266 4.33 4.89 11.68
CA PRO A 266 3.43 6.03 11.63
C PRO A 266 2.08 5.64 11.02
N PHE A 267 1.00 6.23 11.53
CA PHE A 267 -0.35 5.99 11.04
C PHE A 267 -1.17 7.28 11.05
N TYR A 268 -1.74 7.66 9.91
CA TYR A 268 -2.47 8.91 9.75
C TYR A 268 -3.95 8.72 10.11
N HIS A 269 -4.29 8.89 11.39
CA HIS A 269 -5.66 8.75 11.89
C HIS A 269 -6.66 9.68 11.16
N GLN A 270 -6.27 10.92 10.87
CA GLN A 270 -7.12 11.90 10.19
C GLN A 270 -7.53 11.46 8.78
N LEU A 271 -6.64 10.80 8.02
CA LEU A 271 -6.97 10.29 6.69
C LEU A 271 -7.99 9.15 6.75
N SER A 272 -7.96 8.36 7.81
CA SER A 272 -8.97 7.33 8.06
C SER A 272 -10.35 7.93 8.34
N GLU A 273 -10.38 9.01 9.13
CA GLU A 273 -11.63 9.66 9.56
C GLU A 273 -12.31 10.42 8.42
N VAL A 274 -11.53 11.11 7.56
CA VAL A 274 -12.06 11.78 6.36
C VAL A 274 -12.90 10.82 5.53
N TYR A 275 -12.42 9.59 5.34
CA TYR A 275 -13.17 8.57 4.60
C TYR A 275 -14.43 8.10 5.35
N LYS A 276 -14.35 7.83 6.66
CA LYS A 276 -15.51 7.40 7.47
C LYS A 276 -16.65 8.43 7.46
N ASN A 277 -16.32 9.71 7.40
CA ASN A 277 -17.29 10.81 7.35
C ASN A 277 -17.90 11.02 5.96
N GLN A 278 -17.33 10.44 4.90
CA GLN A 278 -17.82 10.48 3.52
C GLN A 278 -18.61 9.21 3.14
N GLY A 279 -19.37 8.63 4.08
CA GLY A 279 -20.02 7.32 3.96
C GLY A 279 -20.66 7.02 2.59
N PRO A 280 -20.81 5.73 2.22
CA PRO A 280 -21.20 5.31 0.88
C PRO A 280 -22.50 6.02 0.46
N ALA A 281 -22.49 6.66 -0.70
CA ALA A 281 -23.67 7.30 -1.28
C ALA A 281 -24.83 6.30 -1.27
N SER A 282 -25.83 6.57 -0.43
CA SER A 282 -27.05 5.78 -0.37
C SER A 282 -27.67 5.75 -1.76
N SER A 283 -27.80 4.55 -2.31
CA SER A 283 -28.51 4.27 -3.55
C SER A 283 -29.86 5.00 -3.59
N GLY A 284 -30.05 5.82 -4.61
CA GLY A 284 -31.27 6.58 -4.84
C GLY A 284 -32.52 5.71 -4.78
N GLU A 285 -33.47 6.21 -4.02
CA GLU A 285 -34.84 5.73 -3.89
C GLU A 285 -35.49 5.59 -5.27
N ALA A 286 -35.93 4.38 -5.60
CA ALA A 286 -36.69 4.13 -6.81
C ALA A 286 -38.06 4.82 -6.69
N VAL A 287 -38.22 5.94 -7.42
CA VAL A 287 -39.53 6.57 -7.62
C VAL A 287 -40.41 5.58 -8.37
N LYS A 288 -41.36 4.99 -7.65
CA LYS A 288 -42.43 4.17 -8.21
C LYS A 288 -43.45 5.13 -8.82
N ALA A 289 -43.44 5.27 -10.15
CA ALA A 289 -44.54 5.90 -10.86
C ALA A 289 -45.78 5.00 -10.78
N GLN A 290 -46.88 5.55 -10.28
CA GLN A 290 -48.25 5.11 -10.58
C GLN A 290 -48.81 5.98 -11.70
#